data_AF-A0A524EEK8-F1
#
_entry.id   AF-A0A524EEK8-F1
#
_cell.length_a   1.000
_cell.length_b   1.000
_cell.length_c   1.000
_cell.angle_alpha   90.00
_cell.angle_beta   90.00
_cell.angle_gamma   90.00
#
_symmetry.space_group_name_H-M   'P 1'
#
loop_
_entity.id
_entity.type
_entity.pdbx_description
1 polymer ?
#
loop_
_entity_poly.entity_id
_entity_poly.type
_entity_poly.pdbx_seq_one_letter_code
_entity_poly.pdbx_strand_id
1 'polypeptide(L)'
;MGTPLWLVELIKKTFPNRRMIAKLTHLPVLGTIAEKFLFEGDDIMYLPKDDVININVNQSLDMPTETALPSKVIHEFIDKANFHWVMNKCICRDASQCEDYPIDLGCLFLG
;
A
#
# COMPACT_ATOMS: atom_id res chain seq x y z
N MET A 1 7.97 14.46 13.54
CA MET A 1 6.96 14.92 14.51
C MET A 1 6.06 13.73 14.83
N GLY A 2 5.91 13.34 16.10
CA GLY A 2 5.13 12.15 16.48
C GLY A 2 3.63 12.40 16.32
N THR A 3 2.90 11.42 15.78
CA THR A 3 1.44 11.47 15.67
C THR A 3 0.80 11.50 17.07
N PRO A 4 -0.26 12.29 17.30
CA PRO A 4 -0.93 12.35 18.59
C PRO A 4 -1.48 10.97 19.00
N LEU A 5 -1.25 10.54 20.25
CA LEU A 5 -1.69 9.23 20.72
C LEU A 5 -3.22 9.04 20.67
N TRP A 6 -3.99 10.09 20.92
CA TRP A 6 -5.45 10.05 20.84
C TRP A 6 -5.95 9.72 19.43
N LEU A 7 -5.24 10.20 18.40
CA LEU A 7 -5.56 9.92 17.00
C LEU A 7 -5.27 8.46 16.67
N VAL A 8 -4.14 7.92 17.17
CA VAL A 8 -3.80 6.50 17.01
C VAL A 8 -4.85 5.60 17.65
N GLU A 9 -5.32 5.95 18.85
CA GLU A 9 -6.33 5.19 19.57
C GLU A 9 -7.71 5.24 18.86
N LEU A 10 -8.10 6.41 18.36
CA LEU A 10 -9.30 6.58 17.53
C LEU A 10 -9.23 5.71 16.28
N ILE A 11 -8.11 5.74 15.56
CA ILE A 11 -7.90 4.93 14.34
C ILE A 11 -8.01 3.45 14.69
N LYS A 12 -7.31 2.98 15.73
CA LYS A 12 -7.37 1.56 16.15
C LYS A 12 -8.80 1.10 16.45
N LYS A 13 -9.60 1.97 17.06
CA LYS A 13 -11.00 1.68 17.40
C LYS A 13 -11.93 1.67 16.19
N THR A 14 -11.69 2.52 15.20
CA THR A 14 -12.55 2.65 14.00
C THR A 14 -12.14 1.70 12.87
N PHE A 15 -10.88 1.26 12.81
CA PHE A 15 -10.31 0.43 11.75
C PHE A 15 -11.02 -0.91 11.48
N PRO A 16 -11.53 -1.65 12.50
CA PRO A 16 -12.30 -2.87 12.24
C PRO A 16 -13.53 -2.62 11.35
N ASN A 17 -14.15 -1.44 11.47
CA ASN A 17 -15.33 -1.03 10.72
C ASN A 17 -15.02 -0.23 9.44
N ARG A 18 -13.75 -0.21 8.99
CA ARG A 18 -13.29 0.59 7.85
C ARG A 18 -14.14 0.41 6.59
N ARG A 19 -14.61 -0.80 6.31
CA ARG A 19 -15.46 -1.09 5.14
C ARG A 19 -16.80 -0.35 5.19
N MET A 20 -17.40 -0.26 6.38
CA MET A 20 -18.66 0.46 6.57
C MET A 20 -18.43 1.97 6.51
N ILE A 21 -17.35 2.46 7.14
CA ILE A 21 -16.98 3.88 7.13
C ILE A 21 -16.68 4.35 5.69
N ALA A 22 -15.97 3.54 4.90
CA ALA A 22 -15.70 3.83 3.50
C ALA A 22 -17.00 3.89 2.66
N LYS A 23 -18.01 3.08 2.95
CA LYS A 23 -19.30 3.19 2.25
C LYS A 23 -20.04 4.50 2.55
N LEU A 24 -19.83 5.08 3.73
CA LEU A 24 -20.47 6.36 4.09
C LEU A 24 -19.91 7.55 3.29
N THR A 25 -18.67 7.46 2.80
CA THR A 25 -18.06 8.52 1.98
C THR A 25 -18.65 8.59 0.57
N HIS A 26 -19.47 7.61 0.15
CA HIS A 26 -20.24 7.68 -1.10
C HIS A 26 -21.33 8.76 -1.06
N LEU A 27 -21.71 9.26 0.13
CA LEU A 27 -22.62 10.39 0.26
C LEU A 27 -21.87 11.70 -0.08
N PRO A 28 -22.40 12.55 -0.98
CA PRO A 28 -21.64 13.66 -1.57
C PRO A 28 -21.08 14.64 -0.54
N VAL A 29 -21.82 14.91 0.55
CA VAL A 29 -21.37 15.81 1.61
C VAL A 29 -20.26 15.19 2.47
N LEU A 30 -20.42 13.92 2.86
CA LEU A 30 -19.44 13.23 3.69
C LEU A 30 -18.15 12.91 2.92
N GLY A 31 -18.27 12.59 1.63
CA GLY A 31 -17.15 12.40 0.73
C GLY A 31 -16.27 13.65 0.64
N THR A 32 -16.85 14.82 0.34
CA THR A 32 -16.10 16.08 0.24
C THR A 32 -15.45 16.49 1.57
N ILE A 33 -16.12 16.26 2.71
CA ILE A 33 -15.52 16.53 4.03
C ILE A 33 -14.33 15.60 4.27
N ALA A 34 -14.49 14.30 4.01
CA ALA A 34 -13.42 13.32 4.19
C ALA A 34 -12.22 13.63 3.29
N GLU A 35 -12.46 13.96 2.02
CA GLU A 35 -11.44 14.35 1.05
C GLU A 35 -10.65 15.56 1.54
N LYS A 36 -11.34 16.63 1.94
CA LYS A 36 -10.70 17.85 2.39
C LYS A 36 -9.92 17.70 3.70
N PHE A 37 -10.44 16.95 4.67
CA PHE A 37 -9.78 16.82 5.98
C PHE A 37 -8.68 15.78 6.02
N LEU A 38 -8.75 14.73 5.19
CA LEU A 38 -7.84 13.58 5.27
C LEU A 38 -6.88 13.45 4.09
N PHE A 39 -7.25 13.98 2.92
CA PHE A 39 -6.51 13.73 1.67
C PHE A 39 -6.07 15.02 0.95
N GLU A 40 -6.41 16.20 1.47
CA GLU A 40 -5.98 17.48 0.91
C GLU A 40 -4.45 17.62 0.99
N GLY A 41 -3.78 17.53 -0.16
CA GLY A 41 -2.32 17.57 -0.28
C GLY A 41 -1.62 16.20 -0.19
N ASP A 42 -2.35 15.11 -0.01
CA ASP A 42 -1.84 13.74 -0.07
C ASP A 42 -1.88 13.20 -1.50
N ASP A 43 -1.06 13.80 -2.37
CA ASP A 43 -0.87 13.28 -3.74
C ASP A 43 0.22 12.20 -3.72
N ILE A 44 -0.18 10.94 -3.89
CA ILE A 44 0.76 9.87 -4.21
C ILE A 44 1.12 10.00 -5.70
N MET A 45 2.24 10.67 -5.98
CA MET A 45 2.82 10.68 -7.31
C MET A 45 3.53 9.35 -7.56
N TYR A 46 2.90 8.47 -8.35
CA TYR A 46 3.61 7.37 -8.96
C TYR A 46 4.50 7.96 -10.05
N LEU A 47 5.82 8.00 -9.80
CA LEU A 47 6.77 8.33 -10.85
C LEU A 47 6.58 7.30 -11.97
N PRO A 48 6.16 7.74 -13.17
CA PRO A 48 6.12 6.82 -14.28
C PRO A 48 7.54 6.28 -14.49
N LYS A 49 7.66 4.98 -14.75
CA LYS A 49 8.91 4.40 -15.25
C LYS A 49 9.27 5.11 -16.56
N ASP A 50 10.55 5.08 -16.94
CA ASP A 50 11.09 5.77 -18.11
C ASP A 50 10.29 5.53 -19.41
N ASP A 51 9.59 4.40 -19.51
CA ASP A 51 8.66 4.09 -20.59
C ASP A 51 7.19 4.35 -20.19
N VAL A 52 6.69 5.55 -20.53
CA VAL A 52 5.25 5.86 -20.49
C VAL A 52 4.58 5.43 -21.79
N ILE A 53 3.78 4.37 -21.72
CA ILE A 53 2.91 3.99 -22.84
C ILE A 53 1.63 4.84 -22.74
N ASN A 54 1.38 5.70 -23.73
CA ASN A 54 0.12 6.42 -23.85
C ASN A 54 -0.98 5.44 -24.28
N ILE A 55 -1.85 5.05 -23.36
CA ILE A 55 -2.91 4.09 -23.59
C ILE A 55 -4.23 4.83 -23.81
N ASN A 56 -4.99 4.45 -24.86
CA ASN A 56 -6.38 4.85 -24.96
C ASN A 56 -7.21 4.07 -23.93
N VAL A 57 -8.15 4.74 -23.28
CA VAL A 57 -9.06 4.13 -22.29
C VAL A 57 -9.79 2.96 -22.97
N ASN A 58 -9.63 1.74 -22.43
CA ASN A 58 -10.14 0.43 -22.92
C ASN A 58 -9.21 -0.43 -23.79
N GLN A 59 -7.90 -0.18 -23.87
CA GLN A 59 -6.98 -1.18 -24.42
C GLN A 59 -6.42 -2.11 -23.34
N SER A 60 -6.50 -3.42 -23.57
CA SER A 60 -5.79 -4.40 -22.75
C SER A 60 -4.30 -4.34 -23.08
N LEU A 61 -3.49 -4.09 -22.06
CA LEU A 61 -2.04 -4.22 -22.16
C LEU A 61 -1.63 -5.61 -21.68
N ASP A 62 -0.71 -6.25 -22.41
CA ASP A 62 0.01 -7.39 -21.87
C ASP A 62 0.89 -6.87 -20.73
N MET A 63 0.54 -7.26 -19.49
CA MET A 63 1.35 -6.88 -18.35
C MET A 63 2.72 -7.55 -18.47
N PRO A 64 3.82 -6.83 -18.15
CA PRO A 64 5.14 -7.45 -18.09
C PRO A 64 5.08 -8.69 -17.20
N THR A 65 5.65 -9.79 -17.66
CA THR A 65 5.67 -11.03 -16.89
C THR A 65 6.39 -10.79 -15.57
N GLU A 66 5.67 -10.82 -14.46
CA GLU A 66 6.26 -10.76 -13.13
C GLU A 66 7.17 -11.99 -12.94
N THR A 67 8.47 -11.75 -12.98
CA THR A 67 9.48 -12.82 -12.87
C THR A 67 10.21 -12.66 -11.54
N ALA A 68 10.28 -13.74 -10.77
CA ALA A 68 11.07 -13.77 -9.55
C ALA A 68 12.56 -13.58 -9.89
N LEU A 69 13.24 -12.72 -9.14
CA LEU A 69 14.69 -12.54 -9.31
C LEU A 69 15.45 -13.77 -8.79
N PRO A 70 16.60 -14.13 -9.40
CA PRO A 70 17.46 -15.18 -8.88
C PRO A 70 17.94 -14.85 -7.45
N SER A 71 17.98 -15.85 -6.58
CA SER A 71 18.32 -15.66 -5.15
C SER A 71 19.65 -14.94 -4.93
N LYS A 72 20.65 -15.20 -5.79
CA LYS A 72 21.96 -14.52 -5.71
C LYS A 72 21.87 -13.00 -5.90
N VAL A 73 20.99 -12.54 -6.79
CA VAL A 73 20.76 -11.11 -7.02
C VAL A 73 20.09 -10.49 -5.80
N ILE A 74 19.11 -11.18 -5.22
CA ILE A 74 18.43 -10.73 -4.00
C ILE A 74 19.43 -10.62 -2.84
N HIS A 75 20.28 -11.64 -2.62
CA HIS A 75 21.30 -11.60 -1.58
C HIS A 75 22.27 -10.44 -1.74
N GLU A 76 22.71 -10.15 -2.96
CA GLU A 76 23.59 -9.00 -3.24
C GLU A 76 22.95 -7.67 -2.83
N PHE A 77 21.65 -7.48 -3.07
CA PHE A 77 20.93 -6.28 -2.62
C PHE A 77 20.81 -6.23 -1.09
N ILE A 78 20.55 -7.37 -0.46
CA ILE A 78 20.48 -7.46 1.00
C ILE A 78 21.83 -7.09 1.59
N ASP A 79 22.93 -7.69 1.13
CA ASP A 79 24.26 -7.50 1.71
C ASP A 79 24.78 -6.06 1.52
N LYS A 80 24.34 -5.37 0.46
CA LYS A 80 24.74 -3.98 0.16
C LYS A 80 23.88 -2.91 0.82
N ALA A 81 22.67 -3.24 1.26
CA ALA A 81 21.81 -2.26 1.93
C ALA A 81 22.39 -1.91 3.30
N ASN A 82 22.42 -0.62 3.63
CA ASN A 82 22.91 -0.17 4.94
C ASN A 82 21.84 -0.36 6.01
N PHE A 83 20.57 -0.33 5.60
CA PHE A 83 19.43 -0.45 6.48
C PHE A 83 18.50 -1.58 6.02
N HIS A 84 18.14 -2.43 6.98
CA HIS A 84 17.17 -3.50 6.80
C HIS A 84 16.01 -3.28 7.75
N TRP A 85 14.80 -3.20 7.20
CA TRP A 85 13.59 -3.24 7.99
C TRP A 85 12.78 -4.48 7.61
N VAL A 86 12.60 -5.37 8.59
CA VAL A 86 11.90 -6.64 8.39
C VAL A 86 10.47 -6.51 8.92
N MET A 87 9.52 -6.79 8.05
CA MET A 87 8.12 -6.98 8.40
C MET A 87 7.81 -8.47 8.29
N ASN A 88 7.63 -9.16 9.44
CA ASN A 88 7.42 -10.62 9.49
C ASN A 88 5.99 -11.08 9.13
N LYS A 89 5.13 -10.17 8.64
CA LYS A 89 3.74 -10.46 8.30
C LYS A 89 3.25 -9.50 7.24
N CYS A 90 2.50 -9.97 6.24
CA CYS A 90 1.89 -9.08 5.26
C CYS A 90 0.60 -8.46 5.83
N ILE A 91 0.64 -7.17 6.17
CA ILE A 91 -0.51 -6.43 6.72
C ILE A 91 -1.72 -6.41 5.76
N CYS A 92 -1.48 -6.41 4.45
CA CYS A 92 -2.55 -6.38 3.45
C CYS A 92 -3.28 -7.72 3.38
N ARG A 93 -2.53 -8.83 3.36
CA ARG A 93 -3.10 -10.19 3.35
C ARG A 93 -3.84 -10.48 4.65
N ASP A 94 -3.27 -10.06 5.78
CA ASP A 94 -3.92 -10.17 7.08
C ASP A 94 -5.24 -9.38 7.13
N ALA A 95 -5.22 -8.11 6.71
CA ALA A 95 -6.40 -7.27 6.73
C ALA A 95 -7.54 -7.81 5.83
N SER A 96 -7.18 -8.46 4.72
CA SER A 96 -8.12 -9.03 3.76
C SER A 96 -8.48 -10.49 4.03
N GLN A 97 -7.84 -11.15 5.01
CA GLN A 97 -7.96 -12.59 5.27
C GLN A 97 -7.73 -13.40 3.98
N CYS A 98 -6.61 -13.15 3.31
CA CYS A 98 -6.27 -13.82 2.06
C CYS A 98 -6.02 -15.32 2.29
N GLU A 99 -6.68 -16.18 1.51
CA GLU A 99 -6.58 -17.64 1.62
C GLU A 99 -5.54 -18.22 0.64
N ASP A 100 -5.28 -17.54 -0.47
CA ASP A 100 -4.42 -18.03 -1.56
C ASP A 100 -2.92 -17.83 -1.28
N TYR A 101 -2.56 -16.92 -0.36
CA TYR A 101 -1.18 -16.56 -0.08
C TYR A 101 -0.90 -16.46 1.42
N PRO A 102 0.24 -16.98 1.91
CA PRO A 102 0.55 -16.96 3.34
C PRO A 102 0.65 -15.55 3.90
N ILE A 103 0.04 -15.36 5.06
CA ILE A 103 -0.01 -14.09 5.79
C ILE A 103 1.32 -13.82 6.52
N ASP A 104 2.00 -14.88 6.95
CA ASP A 104 3.30 -14.87 7.64
C ASP A 104 4.49 -14.62 6.69
N LEU A 105 4.26 -14.59 5.38
CA LEU A 105 5.23 -14.09 4.40
C LEU A 105 5.11 -12.56 4.28
N GLY A 106 5.91 -11.83 5.06
CA GLY A 106 5.99 -10.37 5.00
C GLY A 106 7.07 -9.83 4.06
N CYS A 107 7.60 -8.64 4.34
CA CYS A 107 8.48 -7.89 3.43
C CYS A 107 9.80 -7.53 4.10
N LEU A 108 10.86 -7.46 3.29
CA LEU A 108 12.15 -6.89 3.66
C LEU A 108 12.32 -5.57 2.90
N PHE A 109 12.45 -4.48 3.62
CA PHE A 109 12.72 -3.16 3.07
C PHE A 109 14.22 -2.87 3.21
N LEU A 110 14.81 -2.39 2.11
CA LEU A 110 16.24 -2.14 1.97
C LEU A 110 16.45 -0.65 1.70
N GLY A 111 17.43 -0.02 2.37
CA GLY A 111 17.77 1.40 2.22
C GLY A 111 19.23 1.71 2.48
#